data_AF-A0A971TYW3-F1
#
_entry.id   AF-A0A971TYW3-F1
#
_cell.length_a   1.000
_cell.length_b   1.000
_cell.length_c   1.000
_cell.angle_alpha   90.00
_cell.angle_beta   90.00
_cell.angle_gamma   90.00
#
_symmetry.space_group_name_H-M   'P 1'
#
loop_
_entity.id
_entity.type
_entity.pdbx_description
1 polymer ?
#
loop_
_entity_poly.entity_id
_entity_poly.type
_entity_poly.pdbx_seq_one_letter_code
_entity_poly.pdbx_strand_id
1 'polypeptide(L)'
;MEKKFEFDSAGIEALKVSAASADLQVELVEQGNIVAFVSVSSSDYVPEADKSGSKLHIRFQRGVNIGIPFIKNLFDVQAKVENIRLQVPRNILELDLNNASGDIKLADFELRMLKVSNVSGDTIIESCSAAEFNLNTVSGDLSFVASNYRRGKFNSVSGDLTIKGLPPMERETNVSSVSGDVYVSYSGDPKVDAAVSSVSGDINSDIKLIKVEKKHYRTSEGQPQEYLKMSSVSGDLIISTAYGGKPAREVKQKDDGEPVVAKKTEKASSIEENLQDRETNKIVRLYEEGKLTRNYAFEMLSILGYSSVEIEDMLRVDEEARRARKNEESGYEESEDGKMMEAVEEINDKNEWHEPPQVPPAPEQPEPPEKKEGDEK
;
A
#
# COMPACT_ATOMS: atom_id res chain seq x y z
N MET A 1 -6.22 -28.86 -13.98
CA MET A 1 -7.39 -28.91 -14.90
C MET A 1 -8.09 -27.56 -14.90
N GLU A 2 -8.71 -27.15 -16.01
CA GLU A 2 -9.46 -25.87 -16.09
C GLU A 2 -10.95 -26.13 -15.82
N LYS A 3 -11.57 -25.35 -14.94
CA LYS A 3 -13.02 -25.37 -14.66
C LYS A 3 -13.64 -24.02 -15.04
N LYS A 4 -14.83 -24.05 -15.62
CA LYS A 4 -15.64 -22.85 -15.90
C LYS A 4 -16.70 -22.68 -14.82
N PHE A 5 -16.79 -21.49 -14.24
CA PHE A 5 -17.86 -21.06 -13.34
C PHE A 5 -18.55 -19.83 -13.90
N GLU A 6 -19.86 -19.73 -13.76
CA GLU A 6 -20.66 -18.65 -14.29
C GLU A 6 -21.53 -18.07 -13.18
N PHE A 7 -21.52 -16.75 -13.05
CA PHE A 7 -22.22 -16.01 -12.01
C PHE A 7 -23.12 -14.97 -12.64
N ASP A 8 -24.39 -14.98 -12.25
CA ASP A 8 -25.39 -14.02 -12.72
C ASP A 8 -24.97 -12.58 -12.44
N SER A 9 -24.84 -11.79 -13.50
CA SER A 9 -24.46 -10.37 -13.44
C SER A 9 -25.68 -9.44 -13.38
N ALA A 10 -26.91 -9.97 -13.47
CA ALA A 10 -28.12 -9.16 -13.49
C ALA A 10 -28.29 -8.38 -12.17
N GLY A 11 -28.38 -7.06 -12.31
CA GLY A 11 -28.49 -6.12 -11.20
C GLY A 11 -27.20 -5.95 -10.38
N ILE A 12 -26.08 -6.54 -10.81
CA ILE A 12 -24.78 -6.33 -10.17
C ILE A 12 -24.10 -5.13 -10.81
N GLU A 13 -23.64 -4.21 -9.96
CA GLU A 13 -22.84 -3.04 -10.34
C GLU A 13 -21.45 -3.07 -9.71
N ALA A 14 -21.26 -3.81 -8.62
CA ALA A 14 -19.99 -3.91 -7.91
C ALA A 14 -19.55 -5.36 -7.78
N LEU A 15 -18.34 -5.65 -8.25
CA LEU A 15 -17.72 -6.97 -8.20
C LEU A 15 -16.50 -6.93 -7.28
N LYS A 16 -16.52 -7.76 -6.24
CA LYS A 16 -15.36 -8.05 -5.42
C LYS A 16 -14.83 -9.44 -5.73
N VAL A 17 -13.52 -9.54 -5.93
CA VAL A 17 -12.83 -10.80 -6.16
C VAL A 17 -11.76 -10.95 -5.10
N SER A 18 -11.68 -12.13 -4.48
CA SER A 18 -10.63 -12.45 -3.52
C SER A 18 -9.99 -13.77 -3.86
N ALA A 19 -8.68 -13.77 -4.07
CA ALA A 19 -7.88 -14.96 -4.32
C ALA A 19 -6.80 -15.11 -3.24
N ALA A 20 -6.56 -16.34 -2.81
CA ALA A 20 -5.51 -16.62 -1.82
C ALA A 20 -4.13 -16.72 -2.47
N SER A 21 -4.05 -17.29 -3.67
CA SER A 21 -2.80 -17.51 -4.39
C SER A 21 -3.18 -17.94 -5.80
N ALA A 22 -3.18 -17.02 -6.75
CA ALA A 22 -3.44 -17.26 -8.15
C ALA A 22 -3.01 -16.07 -8.99
N ASP A 23 -2.55 -16.34 -10.21
CA ASP A 23 -2.44 -15.29 -11.22
C ASP A 23 -3.85 -14.94 -11.71
N LEU A 24 -4.22 -13.67 -11.61
CA LEU A 24 -5.54 -13.15 -11.91
C LEU A 24 -5.49 -12.30 -13.18
N GLN A 25 -6.04 -12.84 -14.26
CA GLN A 25 -6.24 -12.11 -15.51
C GLN A 25 -7.71 -11.70 -15.62
N VAL A 26 -7.99 -10.41 -15.66
CA VAL A 26 -9.35 -9.87 -15.73
C VAL A 26 -9.56 -9.22 -17.09
N GLU A 27 -10.56 -9.71 -17.82
CA GLU A 27 -10.87 -9.34 -19.21
C GLU A 27 -12.27 -8.75 -19.29
N LEU A 28 -12.42 -7.64 -20.00
CA LEU A 28 -13.71 -7.05 -20.26
C LEU A 28 -14.47 -7.85 -21.33
N VAL A 29 -15.76 -8.08 -21.10
CA VAL A 29 -16.70 -8.56 -22.13
C VAL A 29 -17.86 -7.58 -22.29
N GLU A 30 -18.43 -7.50 -23.50
CA GLU A 30 -19.47 -6.51 -23.82
C GLU A 30 -20.74 -6.71 -22.99
N GLN A 31 -21.22 -7.95 -22.91
CA GLN A 31 -22.46 -8.33 -22.23
C GLN A 31 -22.35 -9.76 -21.71
N GLY A 32 -23.25 -10.12 -20.78
CA GLY A 32 -23.39 -11.47 -20.27
C GLY A 32 -23.09 -11.59 -18.78
N ASN A 33 -22.94 -12.82 -18.34
CA ASN A 33 -22.61 -13.16 -16.96
C ASN A 33 -21.13 -12.95 -16.67
N ILE A 34 -20.78 -12.91 -15.38
CA ILE A 34 -19.39 -12.98 -14.96
C ILE A 34 -18.95 -14.44 -15.12
N VAL A 35 -17.88 -14.69 -15.86
CA VAL A 35 -17.38 -16.04 -16.13
C VAL A 35 -15.95 -16.18 -15.62
N ALA A 36 -15.70 -17.18 -14.78
CA ALA A 36 -14.37 -17.49 -14.28
C ALA A 36 -13.88 -18.83 -14.85
N PHE A 37 -12.75 -18.81 -15.54
CA PHE A 37 -11.99 -20.01 -15.91
C PHE A 37 -10.87 -20.18 -14.90
N VAL A 38 -10.90 -21.28 -14.16
CA VAL A 38 -10.03 -21.50 -13.00
C VAL A 38 -9.20 -22.76 -13.22
N SER A 39 -7.88 -22.61 -13.19
CA SER A 39 -6.95 -23.74 -13.19
C SER A 39 -6.77 -24.25 -11.76
N VAL A 40 -7.24 -25.48 -11.51
CA VAL A 40 -7.22 -26.12 -10.19
C VAL A 40 -6.64 -27.53 -10.22
N SER A 41 -6.10 -27.96 -9.09
CA SER A 41 -5.61 -29.33 -8.89
C SER A 41 -6.72 -30.36 -8.63
N SER A 42 -7.88 -29.93 -8.11
CA SER A 42 -8.97 -30.83 -7.71
C SER A 42 -10.24 -30.69 -8.55
N SER A 43 -10.91 -31.81 -8.82
CA SER A 43 -12.11 -31.87 -9.67
C SER A 43 -13.38 -31.35 -9.00
N ASP A 44 -13.46 -31.41 -7.68
CA ASP A 44 -14.60 -31.00 -6.86
C ASP A 44 -14.57 -29.51 -6.46
N TYR A 45 -13.53 -28.78 -6.85
CA TYR A 45 -13.38 -27.36 -6.50
C TYR A 45 -14.58 -26.51 -6.95
N VAL A 46 -15.10 -25.68 -6.06
CA VAL A 46 -16.13 -24.67 -6.38
C VAL A 46 -15.77 -23.39 -5.61
N PRO A 47 -15.68 -22.23 -6.28
CA PRO A 47 -15.46 -20.96 -5.60
C PRO A 47 -16.73 -20.54 -4.81
N GLU A 48 -16.54 -19.82 -3.71
CA GLU A 48 -17.67 -19.25 -2.98
C GLU A 48 -18.12 -17.96 -3.65
N ALA A 49 -19.43 -17.72 -3.71
CA ALA A 49 -19.98 -16.48 -4.20
C ALA A 49 -21.15 -16.02 -3.34
N ASP A 50 -21.06 -14.77 -2.85
CA ASP A 50 -22.12 -14.13 -2.07
C ASP A 50 -22.66 -12.92 -2.84
N LYS A 51 -23.97 -12.91 -3.08
CA LYS A 51 -24.69 -11.77 -3.66
C LYS A 51 -25.40 -11.01 -2.53
N SER A 52 -25.16 -9.71 -2.45
CA SER A 52 -25.84 -8.81 -1.51
C SER A 52 -26.24 -7.53 -2.23
N GLY A 53 -27.53 -7.41 -2.54
CA GLY A 53 -28.04 -6.31 -3.37
C GLY A 53 -27.37 -6.29 -4.75
N SER A 54 -26.77 -5.15 -5.10
CA SER A 54 -26.02 -4.96 -6.36
C SER A 54 -24.54 -5.35 -6.28
N LYS A 55 -24.13 -6.01 -5.19
CA LYS A 55 -22.74 -6.43 -4.96
C LYS A 55 -22.62 -7.94 -5.08
N LEU A 56 -21.60 -8.39 -5.79
CA LEU A 56 -21.20 -9.79 -5.86
C LEU A 56 -19.77 -9.94 -5.32
N HIS A 57 -19.56 -10.83 -4.35
CA HIS A 57 -18.23 -11.19 -3.86
C HIS A 57 -17.93 -12.63 -4.22
N ILE A 58 -16.92 -12.84 -5.07
CA ILE A 58 -16.41 -14.16 -5.44
C ILE A 58 -15.10 -14.41 -4.69
N ARG A 59 -15.01 -15.54 -3.98
CA ARG A 59 -13.83 -15.96 -3.24
C ARG A 59 -13.27 -17.25 -3.82
N PHE A 60 -12.05 -17.16 -4.34
CA PHE A 60 -11.23 -18.26 -4.79
C PHE A 60 -10.25 -18.67 -3.67
N GLN A 61 -10.75 -19.47 -2.72
CA GLN A 61 -9.96 -19.96 -1.58
C GLN A 61 -9.50 -21.40 -1.79
N ARG A 62 -8.51 -21.84 -1.01
CA ARG A 62 -7.91 -23.18 -1.14
C ARG A 62 -8.77 -24.33 -0.59
N GLY A 63 -9.96 -24.09 -0.05
CA GLY A 63 -10.81 -25.12 0.59
C GLY A 63 -12.08 -25.44 -0.21
N VAL A 64 -12.49 -26.70 -0.19
CA VAL A 64 -13.78 -27.13 -0.74
C VAL A 64 -14.86 -26.84 0.30
N ASN A 65 -15.81 -25.95 0.01
CA ASN A 65 -16.99 -25.80 0.85
C ASN A 65 -18.05 -26.82 0.40
N ILE A 66 -17.92 -28.07 0.86
CA ILE A 66 -18.98 -29.07 0.67
C ILE A 66 -20.12 -28.73 1.63
N GLY A 67 -21.30 -28.38 1.09
CA GLY A 67 -22.52 -28.05 1.84
C GLY A 67 -23.16 -29.21 2.63
N ILE A 68 -22.35 -30.18 3.09
CA ILE A 68 -22.77 -31.36 3.85
C ILE A 68 -22.13 -31.27 5.24
N PRO A 69 -22.90 -30.98 6.31
CA PRO A 69 -22.38 -30.73 7.66
C PRO A 69 -21.49 -31.83 8.24
N PHE A 70 -21.70 -33.08 7.82
CA PHE A 70 -21.13 -34.28 8.44
C PHE A 70 -19.78 -34.73 7.83
N ILE A 71 -19.37 -34.21 6.67
CA ILE A 71 -18.10 -34.55 6.00
C ILE A 71 -17.21 -33.32 5.74
N LYS A 72 -17.53 -32.18 6.35
CA LYS A 72 -16.77 -30.92 6.21
C LYS A 72 -15.27 -31.08 6.52
N ASN A 73 -14.92 -32.02 7.40
CA ASN A 73 -13.53 -32.29 7.81
C ASN A 73 -12.89 -33.49 7.07
N LEU A 74 -13.62 -34.23 6.24
CA LEU A 74 -13.12 -35.43 5.54
C LEU A 74 -12.58 -35.13 4.12
N PHE A 75 -13.01 -34.03 3.52
CA PHE A 75 -12.62 -33.61 2.17
C PHE A 75 -11.84 -32.29 2.19
N ASP A 76 -10.93 -32.15 3.16
CA ASP A 76 -10.00 -31.02 3.23
C ASP A 76 -8.85 -31.20 2.23
N VAL A 77 -9.19 -31.53 0.97
CA VAL A 77 -8.23 -31.45 -0.12
C VAL A 77 -8.07 -29.97 -0.42
N GLN A 78 -6.92 -29.42 -0.03
CA GLN A 78 -6.56 -28.05 -0.34
C GLN A 78 -6.36 -27.94 -1.86
N ALA A 79 -7.44 -27.63 -2.58
CA ALA A 79 -7.40 -27.40 -4.00
C ALA A 79 -6.52 -26.18 -4.25
N LYS A 80 -5.37 -26.40 -4.89
CA LYS A 80 -4.50 -25.32 -5.31
C LYS A 80 -5.14 -24.68 -6.53
N VAL A 81 -5.48 -23.39 -6.39
CA VAL A 81 -5.81 -22.53 -7.51
C VAL A 81 -4.50 -21.98 -8.04
N GLU A 82 -4.27 -22.04 -9.35
CA GLU A 82 -3.02 -21.55 -9.95
C GLU A 82 -3.26 -20.31 -10.81
N ASN A 83 -4.29 -20.34 -11.65
CA ASN A 83 -4.62 -19.27 -12.58
C ASN A 83 -6.14 -19.04 -12.58
N ILE A 84 -6.55 -17.78 -12.63
CA ILE A 84 -7.94 -17.35 -12.76
C ILE A 84 -8.01 -16.37 -13.93
N ARG A 85 -8.76 -16.75 -14.98
CA ARG A 85 -9.17 -15.83 -16.04
C ARG A 85 -10.61 -15.44 -15.80
N LEU A 86 -10.86 -14.17 -15.50
CA LEU A 86 -12.16 -13.63 -15.14
C LEU A 86 -12.68 -12.71 -16.25
N GLN A 87 -13.77 -13.11 -16.88
CA GLN A 87 -14.50 -12.29 -17.83
C GLN A 87 -15.57 -11.48 -17.08
N VAL A 88 -15.47 -10.16 -17.17
CA VAL A 88 -16.33 -9.22 -16.44
C VAL A 88 -17.11 -8.37 -17.45
N PRO A 89 -18.45 -8.33 -17.37
CA PRO A 89 -19.28 -7.58 -18.31
C PRO A 89 -19.25 -6.06 -18.02
N ARG A 90 -19.51 -5.24 -19.05
CA ARG A 90 -19.49 -3.76 -18.95
C ARG A 90 -20.45 -3.14 -17.93
N ASN A 91 -21.48 -3.86 -17.48
CA ASN A 91 -22.41 -3.33 -16.45
C ASN A 91 -21.79 -3.25 -15.06
N ILE A 92 -20.62 -3.87 -14.84
CA ILE A 92 -19.87 -3.71 -13.60
C ILE A 92 -19.17 -2.35 -13.63
N LEU A 93 -19.50 -1.50 -12.65
CA LEU A 93 -18.99 -0.15 -12.51
C LEU A 93 -17.97 -0.03 -11.38
N GLU A 94 -17.97 -0.94 -10.42
CA GLU A 94 -16.97 -0.99 -9.33
C GLU A 94 -16.29 -2.35 -9.32
N LEU A 95 -14.95 -2.36 -9.27
CA LEU A 95 -14.16 -3.59 -9.20
C LEU A 95 -13.19 -3.53 -8.00
N ASP A 96 -13.24 -4.54 -7.14
CA ASP A 96 -12.37 -4.69 -5.96
C ASP A 96 -11.62 -6.03 -6.05
N LEU A 97 -10.36 -6.00 -6.48
CA LEU A 97 -9.51 -7.18 -6.62
C LEU A 97 -8.58 -7.30 -5.42
N ASN A 98 -8.65 -8.43 -4.71
CA ASN A 98 -7.77 -8.72 -3.59
C ASN A 98 -7.05 -10.04 -3.85
N ASN A 99 -5.74 -10.00 -3.87
CA ASN A 99 -4.92 -11.19 -4.03
C ASN A 99 -3.81 -11.21 -2.98
N ALA A 100 -3.56 -12.37 -2.39
CA ALA A 100 -2.44 -12.52 -1.47
C ALA A 100 -1.14 -12.93 -2.19
N SER A 101 -1.23 -13.61 -3.33
CA SER A 101 -0.07 -14.07 -4.08
C SER A 101 -0.41 -14.35 -5.54
N GLY A 102 0.46 -13.94 -6.45
CA GLY A 102 0.31 -14.08 -7.89
C GLY A 102 0.06 -12.73 -8.57
N ASP A 103 0.25 -12.71 -9.88
CA ASP A 103 0.18 -11.48 -10.66
C ASP A 103 -1.28 -11.07 -10.91
N ILE A 104 -1.55 -9.77 -10.96
CA ILE A 104 -2.85 -9.23 -11.38
C ILE A 104 -2.67 -8.50 -12.71
N LYS A 105 -3.46 -8.87 -13.71
CA LYS A 105 -3.52 -8.19 -15.01
C LYS A 105 -4.95 -7.77 -15.29
N LEU A 106 -5.15 -6.47 -15.50
CA LEU A 106 -6.45 -5.86 -15.84
C LEU A 106 -6.25 -4.94 -17.04
N ALA A 107 -7.07 -5.12 -18.08
CA ALA A 107 -7.01 -4.29 -19.27
C ALA A 107 -8.39 -3.85 -19.75
N ASP A 108 -8.44 -2.67 -20.36
CA ASP A 108 -9.55 -2.22 -21.18
C ASP A 108 -10.88 -1.92 -20.46
N PHE A 109 -10.85 -1.56 -19.18
CA PHE A 109 -12.06 -1.24 -18.40
C PHE A 109 -12.41 0.26 -18.37
N GLU A 110 -13.71 0.56 -18.27
CA GLU A 110 -14.24 1.86 -17.90
C GLU A 110 -15.11 1.70 -16.64
N LEU A 111 -14.64 2.22 -15.50
CA LEU A 111 -15.24 1.99 -14.19
C LEU A 111 -15.58 3.32 -13.51
N ARG A 112 -16.40 3.28 -12.47
CA ARG A 112 -16.52 4.36 -11.50
C ARG A 112 -15.39 4.28 -10.46
N MET A 113 -15.09 3.06 -9.99
CA MET A 113 -14.05 2.81 -9.00
C MET A 113 -13.31 1.51 -9.33
N LEU A 114 -11.98 1.53 -9.24
CA LEU A 114 -11.15 0.33 -9.21
C LEU A 114 -10.30 0.34 -7.94
N LYS A 115 -10.41 -0.75 -7.17
CA LYS A 115 -9.54 -1.05 -6.06
C LYS A 115 -8.77 -2.33 -6.34
N VAL A 116 -7.46 -2.29 -6.12
CA VAL A 116 -6.60 -3.48 -6.20
C VAL A 116 -5.73 -3.52 -4.96
N SER A 117 -5.70 -4.67 -4.31
CA SER A 117 -4.77 -4.97 -3.21
C SER A 117 -4.04 -6.27 -3.56
N ASN A 118 -2.75 -6.18 -3.84
CA ASN A 118 -1.89 -7.36 -4.03
C ASN A 118 -0.84 -7.41 -2.94
N VAL A 119 -0.67 -8.56 -2.28
CA VAL A 119 0.39 -8.70 -1.27
C VAL A 119 1.70 -9.16 -1.92
N SER A 120 1.64 -10.10 -2.86
CA SER A 120 2.83 -10.62 -3.54
C SER A 120 2.55 -10.87 -5.01
N GLY A 121 3.41 -10.36 -5.88
CA GLY A 121 3.30 -10.48 -7.35
C GLY A 121 3.03 -9.14 -8.01
N ASP A 122 3.20 -9.09 -9.33
CA ASP A 122 3.15 -7.84 -10.08
C ASP A 122 1.72 -7.46 -10.43
N THR A 123 1.43 -6.16 -10.44
CA THR A 123 0.11 -5.62 -10.82
C THR A 123 0.24 -4.79 -12.09
N ILE A 124 -0.42 -5.21 -13.16
CA ILE A 124 -0.45 -4.51 -14.44
C ILE A 124 -1.86 -4.04 -14.75
N ILE A 125 -2.03 -2.73 -14.86
CA ILE A 125 -3.27 -2.06 -15.25
C ILE A 125 -3.02 -1.33 -16.57
N GLU A 126 -3.66 -1.76 -17.65
CA GLU A 126 -3.50 -1.16 -18.98
C GLU A 126 -4.84 -0.63 -19.53
N SER A 127 -4.82 0.54 -20.18
CA SER A 127 -5.97 1.06 -20.92
C SER A 127 -7.28 1.12 -20.10
N CYS A 128 -7.20 1.47 -18.82
CA CYS A 128 -8.33 1.57 -17.91
C CYS A 128 -8.68 3.04 -17.58
N SER A 129 -9.95 3.36 -17.43
CA SER A 129 -10.39 4.68 -16.94
C SER A 129 -11.33 4.54 -15.76
N ALA A 130 -11.10 5.28 -14.68
CA ALA A 130 -12.01 5.33 -13.54
C ALA A 130 -12.08 6.72 -12.91
N ALA A 131 -13.18 7.07 -12.24
CA ALA A 131 -13.18 8.29 -11.43
C ALA A 131 -12.19 8.18 -10.26
N GLU A 132 -12.10 6.98 -9.66
CA GLU A 132 -11.22 6.68 -8.54
C GLU A 132 -10.40 5.39 -8.75
N PHE A 133 -9.09 5.48 -8.60
CA PHE A 133 -8.19 4.32 -8.45
C PHE A 133 -7.62 4.25 -7.03
N ASN A 134 -7.59 3.05 -6.47
CA ASN A 134 -6.90 2.75 -5.23
C ASN A 134 -6.12 1.45 -5.37
N LEU A 135 -4.82 1.56 -5.65
CA LEU A 135 -3.93 0.42 -5.89
C LEU A 135 -2.94 0.31 -4.73
N ASN A 136 -2.87 -0.87 -4.11
CA ASN A 136 -1.98 -1.17 -3.01
C ASN A 136 -1.20 -2.44 -3.33
N THR A 137 0.11 -2.35 -3.33
CA THR A 137 1.01 -3.50 -3.42
C THR A 137 1.89 -3.56 -2.16
N VAL A 138 2.22 -4.77 -1.71
CA VAL A 138 3.21 -4.94 -0.61
C VAL A 138 4.54 -5.40 -1.17
N SER A 139 4.57 -6.42 -2.00
CA SER A 139 5.78 -6.96 -2.61
C SER A 139 5.54 -7.31 -4.08
N GLY A 140 6.08 -6.51 -4.98
CA GLY A 140 5.92 -6.67 -6.42
C GLY A 140 5.63 -5.34 -7.10
N ASP A 141 5.93 -5.26 -8.38
CA ASP A 141 5.91 -4.01 -9.13
C ASP A 141 4.49 -3.64 -9.54
N LEU A 142 4.21 -2.34 -9.59
CA LEU A 142 2.96 -1.81 -10.09
C LEU A 142 3.20 -1.07 -11.40
N SER A 143 2.59 -1.56 -12.47
CA SER A 143 2.62 -0.93 -13.79
C SER A 143 1.23 -0.43 -14.16
N PHE A 144 1.07 0.89 -14.22
CA PHE A 144 -0.15 1.58 -14.62
C PHE A 144 0.11 2.32 -15.94
N VAL A 145 -0.45 1.85 -17.04
CA VAL A 145 -0.10 2.32 -18.40
C VAL A 145 -1.34 2.68 -19.19
N ALA A 146 -1.28 3.80 -19.93
CA ALA A 146 -2.36 4.25 -20.82
C ALA A 146 -3.73 4.31 -20.11
N SER A 147 -3.72 4.58 -18.81
CA SER A 147 -4.88 4.56 -17.94
C SER A 147 -5.10 5.94 -17.32
N ASN A 148 -6.32 6.27 -16.90
CA ASN A 148 -6.66 7.65 -16.54
C ASN A 148 -7.70 7.78 -15.42
N TYR A 149 -7.60 8.85 -14.63
CA TYR A 149 -8.43 9.06 -13.45
C TYR A 149 -8.57 10.50 -13.01
N ARG A 150 -9.50 10.73 -12.09
CA ARG A 150 -9.66 12.01 -11.36
C ARG A 150 -9.05 11.96 -9.97
N ARG A 151 -9.19 10.84 -9.23
CA ARG A 151 -8.51 10.61 -7.95
C ARG A 151 -7.75 9.30 -8.01
N GLY A 152 -6.44 9.34 -7.81
CA GLY A 152 -5.57 8.17 -7.83
C GLY A 152 -4.80 8.04 -6.53
N LYS A 153 -4.88 6.87 -5.90
CA LYS A 153 -4.05 6.50 -4.76
C LYS A 153 -3.25 5.25 -5.09
N PHE A 154 -1.93 5.34 -4.99
CA PHE A 154 -0.99 4.28 -5.33
C PHE A 154 -0.02 4.09 -4.15
N ASN A 155 -0.02 2.90 -3.55
CA ASN A 155 0.85 2.61 -2.41
C ASN A 155 1.65 1.33 -2.68
N SER A 156 2.96 1.38 -2.42
CA SER A 156 3.87 0.23 -2.42
C SER A 156 4.62 0.16 -1.09
N VAL A 157 4.91 -1.05 -0.62
CA VAL A 157 5.89 -1.25 0.46
C VAL A 157 7.25 -1.62 -0.15
N SER A 158 7.28 -2.55 -1.08
CA SER A 158 8.48 -3.00 -1.78
C SER A 158 8.15 -3.33 -3.24
N GLY A 159 8.89 -2.71 -4.15
CA GLY A 159 8.70 -2.83 -5.59
C GLY A 159 8.45 -1.46 -6.23
N ASP A 160 8.75 -1.38 -7.52
CA ASP A 160 8.73 -0.13 -8.26
C ASP A 160 7.31 0.25 -8.66
N LEU A 161 6.99 1.54 -8.55
CA LEU A 161 5.70 2.12 -8.94
C LEU A 161 5.86 2.88 -10.24
N THR A 162 5.34 2.33 -11.33
CA THR A 162 5.40 2.94 -12.66
C THR A 162 4.01 3.39 -13.12
N ILE A 163 3.83 4.70 -13.27
CA ILE A 163 2.62 5.35 -13.82
C ILE A 163 3.00 6.03 -15.13
N LYS A 164 2.41 5.59 -16.25
CA LYS A 164 2.80 6.03 -17.60
C LYS A 164 1.65 6.57 -18.43
N GLY A 165 1.88 7.74 -19.02
CA GLY A 165 1.03 8.34 -20.04
C GLY A 165 -0.16 9.12 -19.51
N LEU A 166 -0.05 9.73 -18.32
CA LEU A 166 -1.12 10.57 -17.78
C LEU A 166 -1.36 11.81 -18.68
N PRO A 167 -2.59 12.07 -19.14
CA PRO A 167 -2.87 13.29 -19.89
C PRO A 167 -2.92 14.51 -18.97
N PRO A 168 -2.43 15.69 -19.38
CA PRO A 168 -2.62 16.93 -18.63
C PRO A 168 -4.12 17.24 -18.43
N MET A 169 -4.60 17.17 -17.19
CA MET A 169 -6.00 17.48 -16.83
C MET A 169 -6.13 17.72 -15.33
N GLU A 170 -7.33 18.14 -14.90
CA GLU A 170 -7.62 18.29 -13.48
C GLU A 170 -7.75 16.93 -12.77
N ARG A 171 -6.85 16.66 -11.81
CA ARG A 171 -6.82 15.42 -11.04
C ARG A 171 -6.11 15.58 -9.69
N GLU A 172 -6.32 14.60 -8.81
CA GLU A 172 -5.58 14.39 -7.58
C GLU A 172 -4.84 13.05 -7.66
N THR A 173 -3.53 13.08 -7.47
CA THR A 173 -2.66 11.91 -7.50
C THR A 173 -1.88 11.83 -6.19
N ASN A 174 -1.99 10.70 -5.49
CA ASN A 174 -1.22 10.40 -4.29
C ASN A 174 -0.46 9.09 -4.48
N VAL A 175 0.86 9.18 -4.47
CA VAL A 175 1.78 8.05 -4.63
C VAL A 175 2.69 7.96 -3.42
N SER A 176 2.70 6.79 -2.77
CA SER A 176 3.60 6.51 -1.67
C SER A 176 4.32 5.18 -1.82
N SER A 177 5.63 5.18 -1.56
CA SER A 177 6.45 3.97 -1.50
C SER A 177 7.23 3.95 -0.19
N VAL A 178 7.49 2.75 0.34
CA VAL A 178 8.51 2.59 1.40
C VAL A 178 9.85 2.30 0.76
N SER A 179 9.92 1.30 -0.11
CA SER A 179 11.12 0.91 -0.84
C SER A 179 10.82 0.64 -2.31
N GLY A 180 11.64 1.19 -3.19
CA GLY A 180 11.48 1.10 -4.64
C GLY A 180 11.30 2.46 -5.29
N ASP A 181 11.62 2.52 -6.57
CA ASP A 181 11.58 3.74 -7.35
C ASP A 181 10.15 4.04 -7.78
N VAL A 182 9.84 5.34 -7.86
CA VAL A 182 8.52 5.79 -8.32
C VAL A 182 8.72 6.63 -9.57
N TYR A 183 8.14 6.16 -10.66
CA TYR A 183 8.20 6.81 -11.96
C TYR A 183 6.81 7.24 -12.40
N VAL A 184 6.59 8.55 -12.54
CA VAL A 184 5.36 9.13 -13.07
C VAL A 184 5.66 9.83 -14.38
N SER A 185 4.94 9.49 -15.45
CA SER A 185 5.08 10.17 -16.74
C SER A 185 3.77 10.64 -17.35
N TYR A 186 3.86 11.79 -18.01
CA TYR A 186 2.77 12.49 -18.68
C TYR A 186 2.90 12.37 -20.20
N SER A 187 1.75 12.40 -20.90
CA SER A 187 1.68 12.40 -22.37
C SER A 187 1.75 13.80 -23.00
N GLY A 188 1.99 14.83 -22.19
CA GLY A 188 2.16 16.23 -22.59
C GLY A 188 2.59 17.07 -21.39
N ASP A 189 2.63 18.39 -21.53
CA ASP A 189 3.06 19.31 -20.46
C ASP A 189 1.97 19.46 -19.38
N PRO A 190 2.16 18.92 -18.16
CA PRO A 190 1.16 19.03 -17.12
C PRO A 190 1.31 20.36 -16.37
N LYS A 191 0.23 20.80 -15.72
CA LYS A 191 0.23 21.93 -14.78
C LYS A 191 0.00 21.38 -13.38
N VAL A 192 1.07 21.22 -12.62
CA VAL A 192 1.08 20.45 -11.38
C VAL A 192 1.44 21.34 -10.20
N ASP A 193 0.70 21.17 -9.11
CA ASP A 193 1.09 21.54 -7.76
C ASP A 193 1.51 20.25 -7.03
N ALA A 194 2.79 20.10 -6.73
CA ALA A 194 3.41 18.84 -6.35
C ALA A 194 4.05 18.92 -4.96
N ALA A 195 3.65 18.03 -4.06
CA ALA A 195 4.33 17.77 -2.80
C ALA A 195 5.21 16.53 -2.95
N VAL A 196 6.52 16.72 -3.16
CA VAL A 196 7.46 15.64 -3.47
C VAL A 196 8.50 15.50 -2.36
N SER A 197 8.67 14.29 -1.82
CA SER A 197 9.73 14.05 -0.84
C SER A 197 10.23 12.62 -0.79
N SER A 198 11.55 12.46 -0.77
CA SER A 198 12.24 11.22 -0.46
C SER A 198 13.13 11.42 0.77
N VAL A 199 13.36 10.36 1.56
CA VAL A 199 14.29 10.41 2.71
C VAL A 199 15.72 10.17 2.24
N SER A 200 15.95 9.11 1.46
CA SER A 200 17.28 8.70 1.03
C SER A 200 17.46 8.57 -0.48
N GLY A 201 16.42 8.80 -1.27
CA GLY A 201 16.49 8.75 -2.74
C GLY A 201 16.51 10.14 -3.38
N ASP A 202 16.88 10.17 -4.66
CA ASP A 202 16.97 11.39 -5.45
C ASP A 202 15.61 11.76 -6.05
N ILE A 203 15.40 13.06 -6.29
CA ILE A 203 14.21 13.58 -6.95
C ILE A 203 14.64 14.14 -8.30
N ASN A 204 14.14 13.55 -9.39
CA ASN A 204 14.44 13.97 -10.75
C ASN A 204 13.14 14.36 -11.49
N SER A 205 13.18 15.46 -12.23
CA SER A 205 12.04 15.96 -13.00
C SER A 205 12.52 16.61 -14.29
N ASP A 206 11.98 16.19 -15.44
CA ASP A 206 12.18 16.90 -16.71
C ASP A 206 11.23 18.11 -16.87
N ILE A 207 10.24 18.24 -15.98
CA ILE A 207 9.32 19.37 -15.90
C ILE A 207 9.99 20.50 -15.13
N LYS A 208 9.86 21.73 -15.64
CA LYS A 208 10.29 22.96 -14.95
C LYS A 208 9.40 23.25 -13.74
N LEU A 209 9.85 22.76 -12.59
CA LEU A 209 9.22 22.96 -11.28
C LEU A 209 9.92 24.09 -10.51
N ILE A 210 9.15 25.04 -10.01
CA ILE A 210 9.60 26.09 -9.09
C ILE A 210 9.25 25.65 -7.68
N LYS A 211 10.24 25.64 -6.79
CA LYS A 211 10.03 25.39 -5.37
C LYS A 211 9.29 26.57 -4.74
N VAL A 212 8.12 26.31 -4.16
CA VAL A 212 7.30 27.34 -3.50
C VAL A 212 7.65 27.42 -2.02
N GLU A 213 7.56 26.29 -1.31
CA GLU A 213 7.88 26.17 0.11
C GLU A 213 8.31 24.74 0.45
N LYS A 214 9.25 24.53 1.37
CA LYS A 214 9.64 23.20 1.92
C LYS A 214 9.80 22.09 0.87
N LYS A 215 8.76 21.28 0.65
CA LYS A 215 8.68 20.13 -0.27
C LYS A 215 7.67 20.32 -1.41
N HIS A 216 7.16 21.54 -1.54
CA HIS A 216 6.10 21.92 -2.45
C HIS A 216 6.72 22.61 -3.66
N TYR A 217 6.35 22.10 -4.82
CA TYR A 217 6.86 22.46 -6.13
C TYR A 217 5.68 22.75 -7.03
N ARG A 218 5.79 23.75 -7.88
CA ARG A 218 4.71 24.11 -8.81
C ARG A 218 5.26 24.35 -10.19
N THR A 219 4.48 24.04 -11.21
CA THR A 219 4.84 24.36 -12.59
C THR A 219 4.98 25.86 -12.77
N SER A 220 6.03 26.28 -13.48
CA SER A 220 6.35 27.70 -13.70
C SER A 220 5.28 28.51 -14.43
N GLU A 221 4.43 27.85 -15.22
CA GLU A 221 3.44 28.52 -16.07
C GLU A 221 2.01 27.98 -15.84
N GLY A 222 1.06 28.90 -15.73
CA GLY A 222 -0.37 28.61 -15.66
C GLY A 222 -0.92 28.28 -14.26
N GLN A 223 -2.25 28.13 -14.20
CA GLN A 223 -2.92 27.62 -13.00
C GLN A 223 -2.77 26.09 -12.93
N PRO A 224 -2.40 25.52 -11.77
CA PRO A 224 -2.38 24.09 -11.54
C PRO A 224 -3.72 23.47 -11.87
N GLN A 225 -3.65 22.33 -12.52
CA GLN A 225 -4.78 21.47 -12.80
C GLN A 225 -4.66 20.22 -11.95
N GLU A 226 -3.45 19.74 -11.69
CA GLU A 226 -3.21 18.54 -10.89
C GLU A 226 -2.59 18.87 -9.53
N TYR A 227 -3.07 18.18 -8.49
CA TYR A 227 -2.35 18.05 -7.23
C TYR A 227 -1.65 16.68 -7.16
N LEU A 228 -0.33 16.68 -7.08
CA LEU A 228 0.51 15.48 -7.04
C LEU A 228 1.24 15.38 -5.70
N LYS A 229 0.84 14.45 -4.84
CA LYS A 229 1.63 14.06 -3.67
C LYS A 229 2.44 12.81 -4.02
N MET A 230 3.76 12.88 -3.85
CA MET A 230 4.68 11.79 -4.17
C MET A 230 5.71 11.64 -3.07
N SER A 231 5.73 10.48 -2.40
CA SER A 231 6.65 10.24 -1.29
C SER A 231 7.30 8.88 -1.35
N SER A 232 8.59 8.80 -1.02
CA SER A 232 9.31 7.54 -0.79
C SER A 232 10.13 7.62 0.49
N VAL A 233 10.41 6.47 1.12
CA VAL A 233 11.44 6.40 2.17
C VAL A 233 12.80 6.15 1.50
N SER A 234 12.91 5.04 0.77
CA SER A 234 14.13 4.69 0.03
C SER A 234 13.78 4.39 -1.42
N GLY A 235 14.23 5.24 -2.35
CA GLY A 235 14.00 5.09 -3.77
C GLY A 235 13.87 6.44 -4.45
N ASP A 236 14.18 6.46 -5.73
CA ASP A 236 14.19 7.67 -6.53
C ASP A 236 12.77 8.05 -6.96
N LEU A 237 12.50 9.34 -6.96
CA LEU A 237 11.23 9.91 -7.40
C LEU A 237 11.46 10.59 -8.74
N ILE A 238 10.90 10.04 -9.81
CA ILE A 238 11.09 10.52 -11.17
C ILE A 238 9.76 11.00 -11.75
N ILE A 239 9.77 12.24 -12.25
CA ILE A 239 8.65 12.83 -12.98
C ILE A 239 9.10 13.16 -14.41
N SER A 240 8.36 12.66 -15.39
CA SER A 240 8.73 12.84 -16.80
C SER A 240 7.56 13.24 -17.71
N THR A 241 7.86 13.93 -18.80
CA THR A 241 6.95 14.23 -19.91
C THR A 241 7.24 13.37 -21.15
N ALA A 242 8.26 12.52 -21.07
CA ALA A 242 8.65 11.60 -22.13
C ALA A 242 7.76 10.36 -22.12
N TYR A 243 6.56 10.48 -22.71
CA TYR A 243 5.70 9.32 -23.00
C TYR A 243 5.28 9.29 -24.47
N GLY A 244 5.83 8.31 -25.20
CA GLY A 244 5.48 8.03 -26.61
C GLY A 244 4.56 6.83 -26.80
N GLY A 245 3.95 6.32 -25.72
CA GLY A 245 3.08 5.14 -25.77
C GLY A 245 1.65 5.46 -26.21
N LYS A 246 0.75 4.46 -26.06
CA LYS A 246 -0.68 4.63 -26.37
C LYS A 246 -1.29 5.74 -25.49
N PRO A 247 -2.13 6.64 -26.04
CA PRO A 247 -2.79 7.67 -25.23
C PRO A 247 -3.69 7.00 -24.18
N ALA A 248 -3.81 7.65 -23.01
CA ALA A 248 -4.68 7.14 -21.97
C ALA A 248 -6.15 7.25 -22.36
N ARG A 249 -6.98 6.32 -21.87
CA ARG A 249 -8.44 6.42 -22.05
C ARG A 249 -9.00 7.69 -21.41
N GLU A 250 -10.03 8.26 -22.02
CA GLU A 250 -10.75 9.38 -21.41
C GLU A 250 -11.59 8.91 -20.21
N VAL A 251 -11.65 9.73 -19.17
CA VAL A 251 -12.54 9.47 -18.03
C VAL A 251 -13.92 10.03 -18.36
N LYS A 252 -14.89 9.17 -18.66
CA LYS A 252 -16.27 9.59 -18.97
C LYS A 252 -16.91 10.26 -17.75
N GLN A 253 -17.36 11.49 -17.94
CA GLN A 253 -18.10 12.30 -16.97
C GLN A 253 -19.55 11.80 -16.89
N LYS A 254 -20.10 11.59 -15.69
CA LYS A 254 -21.51 11.94 -15.46
C LYS A 254 -21.47 13.35 -14.92
N ASP A 255 -22.11 14.25 -15.65
CA ASP A 255 -22.29 15.64 -15.27
C ASP A 255 -23.45 15.66 -14.26
N ASP A 256 -23.18 15.26 -13.03
CA ASP A 256 -24.09 15.43 -11.91
C ASP A 256 -24.02 16.88 -11.41
N GLY A 257 -24.39 17.81 -12.29
CA GLY A 257 -25.21 18.99 -12.00
C GLY A 257 -24.79 19.98 -10.91
N GLU A 258 -23.67 19.82 -10.23
CA GLU A 258 -23.05 20.90 -9.47
C GLU A 258 -21.97 21.53 -10.34
N PRO A 259 -22.16 22.78 -10.80
CA PRO A 259 -21.05 23.51 -11.34
C PRO A 259 -19.98 23.55 -10.25
N VAL A 260 -18.72 23.34 -10.63
CA VAL A 260 -17.58 23.80 -9.84
C VAL A 260 -17.66 25.32 -9.84
N VAL A 261 -18.59 25.88 -9.07
CA VAL A 261 -18.73 27.31 -8.85
C VAL A 261 -17.50 27.69 -8.06
N ALA A 262 -16.56 28.30 -8.78
CA ALA A 262 -15.60 29.27 -8.32
C ALA A 262 -15.58 29.48 -6.79
N LYS A 263 -14.95 28.56 -6.05
CA LYS A 263 -14.33 28.93 -4.79
C LYS A 263 -13.06 29.69 -5.15
N LYS A 264 -13.23 30.99 -5.32
CA LYS A 264 -12.15 31.98 -5.27
C LYS A 264 -11.18 31.60 -4.14
N THR A 265 -9.94 31.30 -4.51
CA THR A 265 -8.70 31.80 -3.89
C THR A 265 -8.40 31.54 -2.40
N GLU A 266 -9.15 30.73 -1.65
CA GLU A 266 -8.84 30.52 -0.21
C GLU A 266 -8.54 29.07 0.22
N LYS A 267 -8.38 28.12 -0.71
CA LYS A 267 -8.31 26.68 -0.35
C LYS A 267 -6.95 25.98 -0.41
N ALA A 268 -5.91 26.58 -1.01
CA ALA A 268 -4.58 25.94 -1.04
C ALA A 268 -3.96 25.89 0.38
N SER A 269 -4.05 26.98 1.14
CA SER A 269 -3.50 27.04 2.50
C SER A 269 -4.23 26.16 3.52
N SER A 270 -5.57 26.03 3.42
CA SER A 270 -6.37 25.32 4.45
C SER A 270 -6.31 23.79 4.38
N ILE A 271 -5.92 23.20 3.23
CA ILE A 271 -5.72 21.76 3.09
C ILE A 271 -4.28 21.38 3.44
N GLU A 272 -3.32 22.27 3.15
CA GLU A 272 -1.90 22.08 3.48
C GLU A 272 -1.64 22.13 4.99
N GLU A 273 -2.29 23.03 5.75
CA GLU A 273 -2.21 23.02 7.23
C GLU A 273 -2.78 21.70 7.81
N ASN A 274 -3.88 21.16 7.28
CA ASN A 274 -4.61 20.08 7.94
C ASN A 274 -4.00 18.66 7.80
N LEU A 275 -3.12 18.41 6.82
CA LEU A 275 -2.54 17.07 6.62
C LEU A 275 -1.11 16.92 7.14
N GLN A 276 -0.26 17.94 7.02
CA GLN A 276 1.06 17.95 7.69
C GLN A 276 0.88 17.87 9.21
N ASP A 277 -0.13 18.57 9.76
CA ASP A 277 -0.46 18.50 11.18
C ASP A 277 -0.83 17.09 11.65
N ARG A 278 -1.45 16.23 10.82
CA ARG A 278 -1.83 14.88 11.27
C ARG A 278 -0.64 13.96 11.44
N GLU A 279 0.34 14.01 10.55
CA GLU A 279 1.56 13.20 10.63
C GLU A 279 2.48 13.74 11.73
N THR A 280 2.67 15.06 11.80
CA THR A 280 3.42 15.75 12.85
C THR A 280 2.83 15.48 14.24
N ASN A 281 1.52 15.66 14.42
CA ASN A 281 0.86 15.39 15.70
C ASN A 281 0.97 13.91 16.10
N LYS A 282 0.99 12.99 15.13
CA LYS A 282 1.17 11.56 15.43
C LYS A 282 2.60 11.26 15.89
N ILE A 283 3.61 11.85 15.26
CA ILE A 283 5.02 11.68 15.66
C ILE A 283 5.26 12.28 17.05
N VAL A 284 4.81 13.52 17.27
CA VAL A 284 4.92 14.21 18.57
C VAL A 284 4.18 13.41 19.65
N ARG A 285 2.95 12.93 19.38
CA ARG A 285 2.20 12.09 20.31
C ARG A 285 2.91 10.77 20.63
N LEU A 286 3.47 10.08 19.64
CA LEU A 286 4.21 8.82 19.88
C LEU A 286 5.49 9.06 20.70
N TYR A 287 6.14 10.20 20.51
CA TYR A 287 7.26 10.63 21.34
C TYR A 287 6.83 10.97 22.77
N GLU A 288 5.73 11.73 22.95
CA GLU A 288 5.14 12.03 24.26
C GLU A 288 4.68 10.77 25.02
N GLU A 289 4.13 9.78 24.30
CA GLU A 289 3.75 8.46 24.84
C GLU A 289 4.98 7.57 25.13
N GLY A 290 6.20 8.04 24.87
CA GLY A 290 7.44 7.30 25.11
C GLY A 290 7.68 6.11 24.17
N LYS A 291 6.85 5.97 23.13
CA LYS A 291 6.92 4.90 22.11
C LYS A 291 7.98 5.20 21.05
N LEU A 292 8.44 6.45 20.97
CA LEU A 292 9.48 6.90 20.06
C LEU A 292 10.60 7.58 20.87
N THR A 293 11.86 7.33 20.51
CA THR A 293 13.00 8.04 21.14
C THR A 293 13.11 9.46 20.58
N ARG A 294 13.77 10.37 21.30
CA ARG A 294 13.98 11.75 20.85
C ARG A 294 14.69 11.81 19.50
N ASN A 295 15.72 10.99 19.30
CA ASN A 295 16.47 10.96 18.04
C ASN A 295 15.59 10.49 16.88
N TYR A 296 14.78 9.43 17.07
CA TYR A 296 13.86 8.97 16.03
C TYR A 296 12.74 9.98 15.73
N ALA A 297 12.20 10.63 16.75
CA ALA A 297 11.22 11.71 16.56
C ALA A 297 11.82 12.89 15.80
N PHE A 298 13.06 13.25 16.14
CA PHE A 298 13.80 14.33 15.50
C PHE A 298 14.06 14.04 14.03
N GLU A 299 14.51 12.83 13.70
CA GLU A 299 14.72 12.39 12.32
C GLU A 299 13.42 12.40 11.52
N MET A 300 12.32 11.85 12.07
CA MET A 300 11.02 11.85 11.39
C MET A 300 10.50 13.27 11.13
N LEU A 301 10.64 14.19 12.07
CA LEU A 301 10.24 15.59 11.89
C LEU A 301 11.18 16.35 10.94
N SER A 302 12.48 16.02 10.93
CA SER A 302 13.45 16.55 9.96
C SER A 302 13.08 16.09 8.54
N ILE A 303 12.68 14.83 8.40
CA ILE A 303 12.17 14.27 7.16
C ILE A 303 10.92 15.02 6.74
N LEU A 304 10.00 15.38 7.63
CA LEU A 304 8.82 16.20 7.32
C LEU A 304 9.14 17.65 6.91
N GLY A 305 10.40 18.07 7.01
CA GLY A 305 10.88 19.36 6.54
C GLY A 305 10.81 20.47 7.59
N TYR A 306 10.72 20.11 8.88
CA TYR A 306 10.90 21.05 9.98
C TYR A 306 12.39 21.33 10.21
N SER A 307 12.71 22.58 10.56
CA SER A 307 14.05 22.97 10.96
C SER A 307 14.38 22.45 12.36
N SER A 308 15.67 22.30 12.67
CA SER A 308 16.13 21.83 13.99
C SER A 308 15.54 22.62 15.17
N VAL A 309 15.31 23.92 14.99
CA VAL A 309 14.73 24.81 16.02
C VAL A 309 13.24 24.50 16.22
N GLU A 310 12.48 24.35 15.14
CA GLU A 310 11.05 23.97 15.22
C GLU A 310 10.87 22.59 15.85
N ILE A 311 11.73 21.64 15.50
CA ILE A 311 11.71 20.30 16.06
C ILE A 311 12.04 20.32 17.55
N GLU A 312 13.03 21.13 17.96
CA GLU A 312 13.34 21.30 19.37
C GLU A 312 12.16 21.85 20.15
N ASP A 313 11.46 22.86 19.62
CA ASP A 313 10.25 23.39 20.24
C ASP A 313 9.12 22.34 20.31
N MET A 314 8.96 21.50 19.28
CA MET A 314 7.94 20.43 19.26
C MET A 314 8.26 19.26 20.20
N LEU A 315 9.54 18.93 20.39
CA LEU A 315 9.98 17.82 21.24
C LEU A 315 10.38 18.27 22.65
N ARG A 316 10.05 19.51 23.03
CA ARG A 316 10.10 19.98 24.42
C ARG A 316 9.04 19.26 25.25
N VAL A 317 9.39 18.06 25.70
CA VAL A 317 8.65 17.41 26.77
C VAL A 317 9.20 17.96 28.08
N ASP A 318 8.33 18.56 28.87
CA ASP A 318 8.63 18.86 30.26
C ASP A 318 8.83 17.53 31.00
N GLU A 319 10.04 17.28 31.52
CA GLU A 319 10.34 16.03 32.24
C GLU A 319 9.35 15.78 33.39
N GLU A 320 8.75 16.84 33.93
CA GLU A 320 7.71 16.79 34.96
C GLU A 320 6.43 16.09 34.48
N ALA A 321 6.00 16.30 33.23
CA ALA A 321 4.81 15.66 32.66
C ALA A 321 5.01 14.15 32.42
N ARG A 322 6.25 13.73 32.13
CA ARG A 322 6.61 12.32 31.95
C ARG A 322 6.68 11.57 33.28
N ARG A 323 7.12 12.25 34.35
CA ARG A 323 7.09 11.70 35.73
C ARG A 323 5.67 11.59 36.28
N ALA A 324 4.81 12.55 35.97
CA ALA A 324 3.40 12.52 36.39
C ALA A 324 2.62 11.32 35.80
N ARG A 325 2.76 11.04 34.50
CA ARG A 325 2.06 9.91 33.85
C ARG A 325 2.59 8.54 34.31
N LYS A 326 3.87 8.44 34.63
CA LYS A 326 4.48 7.19 35.13
C LYS A 326 4.02 6.86 36.56
N ASN A 327 3.66 7.86 37.35
CA ASN A 327 3.07 7.69 38.69
C ASN A 327 1.57 7.35 38.67
N GLU A 328 0.83 7.73 37.61
CA GLU A 328 -0.58 7.34 37.44
C GLU A 328 -0.75 5.87 37.00
N GLU A 329 0.24 5.30 36.29
CA GLU A 329 0.26 3.89 35.87
C GLU A 329 0.74 2.92 36.97
N SER A 330 1.16 3.41 38.14
CA SER A 330 1.67 2.60 39.26
C SER A 330 0.83 2.68 40.55
N GLY A 331 -0.44 3.10 40.47
CA GLY A 331 -1.36 3.11 41.61
C GLY A 331 -2.12 1.79 41.80
N TYR A 332 -2.19 1.30 43.04
CA TYR A 332 -2.78 0.05 43.59
C TYR A 332 -1.83 -1.16 43.57
N GLU A 333 -1.32 -1.73 44.67
CA GLU A 333 -1.79 -1.79 46.06
C GLU A 333 -0.63 -1.57 47.06
N GLU A 334 -0.90 -0.85 48.15
CA GLU A 334 -0.13 -0.98 49.39
C GLU A 334 -1.08 -1.55 50.45
N SER A 335 -0.75 -2.71 51.01
CA SER A 335 -1.18 -3.07 52.36
C SER A 335 -0.01 -3.70 53.10
N GLU A 336 0.47 -2.91 54.07
CA GLU A 336 0.99 -3.31 55.39
C GLU A 336 1.96 -4.49 55.44
N ASP A 337 3.26 -4.21 55.42
CA ASP A 337 4.08 -4.42 56.63
C ASP A 337 5.45 -3.74 56.47
N GLY A 338 5.76 -2.88 57.45
CA GLY A 338 6.82 -1.89 57.36
C GLY A 338 8.24 -2.45 57.48
N LYS A 339 9.16 -1.80 56.77
CA LYS A 339 10.26 -1.03 57.37
C LYS A 339 11.04 -0.28 56.30
N MET A 340 11.06 1.04 56.45
CA MET A 340 12.00 1.94 55.80
C MET A 340 13.42 1.72 56.35
N MET A 341 14.41 1.63 55.46
CA MET A 341 15.73 2.22 55.71
C MET A 341 16.19 2.95 54.44
N GLU A 342 16.19 4.27 54.57
CA GLU A 342 16.85 5.25 53.73
C GLU A 342 18.27 5.45 54.27
N ALA A 343 19.29 5.38 53.41
CA ALA A 343 20.54 6.17 53.42
C ALA A 343 21.51 5.56 52.38
N VAL A 344 21.67 6.18 51.22
CA VAL A 344 22.70 7.20 50.90
C VAL A 344 24.10 6.58 50.92
N GLU A 345 24.73 6.45 49.74
CA GLU A 345 25.92 7.25 49.45
C GLU A 345 26.32 7.20 47.97
N GLU A 346 26.80 8.36 47.56
CA GLU A 346 27.24 8.81 46.26
C GLU A 346 28.61 8.22 45.85
N ILE A 347 28.77 8.08 44.52
CA ILE A 347 30.00 8.25 43.71
C ILE A 347 31.11 7.19 43.90
N ASN A 348 31.40 6.41 42.84
CA ASN A 348 32.51 6.74 41.92
C ASN A 348 32.61 5.78 40.71
N ASP A 349 33.10 6.35 39.61
CA ASP A 349 33.50 5.74 38.34
C ASP A 349 34.33 4.45 38.47
N LYS A 350 34.02 3.47 37.59
CA LYS A 350 35.01 2.84 36.69
C LYS A 350 34.36 1.89 35.68
N ASN A 351 34.74 2.10 34.41
CA ASN A 351 34.59 1.22 33.25
C ASN A 351 34.62 -0.28 33.56
N GLU A 352 33.73 -1.05 32.92
CA GLU A 352 34.13 -2.22 32.11
C GLU A 352 33.00 -2.67 31.18
N TRP A 353 33.39 -2.97 29.94
CA TRP A 353 32.54 -3.52 28.89
C TRP A 353 32.20 -4.99 29.18
N HIS A 354 30.95 -5.40 28.96
CA HIS A 354 30.58 -6.82 28.89
C HIS A 354 30.06 -7.19 27.50
N GLU A 355 30.64 -8.26 26.94
CA GLU A 355 30.31 -8.87 25.65
C GLU A 355 28.86 -9.38 25.58
N PRO A 356 28.25 -9.41 24.37
CA PRO A 356 26.93 -10.01 24.18
C PRO A 356 26.95 -11.55 24.31
N PRO A 357 25.82 -12.17 24.68
CA PRO A 357 25.71 -13.60 25.00
C PRO A 357 25.90 -14.53 23.79
N GLN A 358 26.50 -15.69 24.04
CA GLN A 358 26.81 -16.74 23.05
C GLN A 358 25.58 -17.54 22.59
N VAL A 359 25.58 -17.91 21.31
CA VAL A 359 24.55 -18.73 20.62
C VAL A 359 24.73 -20.22 20.96
N PRO A 360 23.65 -20.99 21.21
CA PRO A 360 23.75 -22.43 21.48
C PRO A 360 24.12 -23.26 20.23
N PRO A 361 24.79 -24.42 20.37
CA PRO A 361 25.27 -25.22 19.26
C PRO A 361 24.16 -26.01 18.53
N ALA A 362 24.39 -26.26 17.23
CA ALA A 362 23.51 -26.97 16.31
C ALA A 362 23.57 -28.51 16.47
N PRO A 363 22.52 -29.26 16.09
CA PRO A 363 22.48 -30.72 16.21
C PRO A 363 23.36 -31.47 15.18
N GLU A 364 23.96 -32.58 15.61
CA GLU A 364 24.89 -33.43 14.86
C GLU A 364 24.27 -34.12 13.62
N GLN A 365 25.06 -34.21 12.55
CA GLN A 365 24.74 -34.96 11.33
C GLN A 365 25.09 -36.46 11.48
N PRO A 366 24.33 -37.39 10.87
CA PRO A 366 24.64 -38.82 10.91
C PRO A 366 25.86 -39.19 10.03
N GLU A 367 26.70 -40.09 10.55
CA GLU A 367 27.94 -40.56 9.92
C GLU A 367 27.72 -41.36 8.61
N PRO A 368 28.66 -41.29 7.65
CA PRO A 368 28.64 -42.09 6.42
C PRO A 368 29.18 -43.52 6.64
N PRO A 369 28.77 -44.51 5.82
CA PRO A 369 29.19 -45.90 5.99
C PRO A 369 30.65 -46.15 5.55
N GLU A 370 31.36 -46.99 6.32
CA GLU A 370 32.73 -47.42 6.07
C GLU A 370 32.91 -48.15 4.73
N LYS A 371 33.90 -47.72 3.94
CA LYS A 371 34.41 -48.46 2.78
C LYS A 371 35.35 -49.57 3.25
N LYS A 372 35.03 -50.81 2.89
CA LYS A 372 35.97 -51.94 2.90
C LYS A 372 36.72 -51.99 1.57
N GLU A 373 38.01 -51.66 1.58
CA GLU A 373 39.04 -52.19 0.67
C GLU A 373 39.96 -53.04 1.58
N GLY A 374 40.39 -54.25 1.31
CA GLY A 374 40.29 -55.22 0.23
C GLY A 374 41.31 -56.29 0.62
N ASP A 375 40.95 -57.59 0.61
CA ASP A 375 41.92 -58.67 0.78
C ASP A 375 42.15 -59.38 -0.54
N GLU A 376 43.42 -59.43 -0.91
CA GLU A 376 44.01 -60.23 -1.98
C GLU A 376 43.79 -61.73 -1.73
N LYS A 377 43.20 -62.44 -2.71
CA LYS A 377 43.79 -63.61 -3.41
C LYS A 377 42.83 -64.27 -4.39
#